data_AF-A0A8E2HBD6-F1
#
_entry.id   AF-A0A8E2HBD6-F1
#
_cell.length_a   1.000
_cell.length_b   1.000
_cell.length_c   1.000
_cell.angle_alpha   90.00
_cell.angle_beta   90.00
_cell.angle_gamma   90.00
#
_symmetry.space_group_name_H-M   'P 1'
#
loop_
_entity.id
_entity.type
_entity.pdbx_description
1 polymer ?
#
loop_
_entity_poly.entity_id
_entity_poly.type
_entity_poly.pdbx_seq_one_letter_code
_entity_poly.pdbx_strand_id
1 'polypeptide(L)'
;MAEPISFPGANFTFMGDGEVVVDLHVFRQPRGPANVSCWRLSPEELEEINRTGCIFQTVMSGSILYPCFVGSESATRALVVDTGPVWIREGSDNA
;
A
#
# COMPACT_ATOMS: atom_id res chain seq x y z
N MET A 1 -7.51 -0.57 14.57
CA MET A 1 -7.35 -1.42 13.38
C MET A 1 -6.78 -0.56 12.29
N ALA A 2 -5.84 -1.11 11.53
CA ALA A 2 -5.20 -0.42 10.43
C ALA A 2 -6.23 0.14 9.45
N GLU A 3 -6.07 1.41 9.08
CA GLU A 3 -6.96 2.06 8.11
C GLU A 3 -6.20 2.32 6.80
N PRO A 4 -6.82 2.05 5.63
CA PRO A 4 -6.23 2.45 4.38
C PRO A 4 -6.29 3.98 4.25
N ILE A 5 -5.19 4.59 3.83
CA ILE A 5 -5.09 6.04 3.67
C ILE A 5 -4.67 6.39 2.25
N SER A 6 -5.18 7.52 1.76
CA SER A 6 -4.63 8.13 0.55
C SER A 6 -3.23 8.67 0.81
N PHE A 7 -2.42 8.77 -0.23
CA PHE A 7 -1.08 9.35 -0.21
C PHE A 7 -0.88 10.17 -1.49
N PRO A 8 0.05 11.16 -1.51
CA PRO A 8 0.23 12.10 -2.64
C PRO A 8 0.48 11.45 -4.02
N GLY A 9 0.71 10.15 -4.07
CA GLY A 9 0.93 9.37 -5.29
C GLY A 9 -0.23 8.47 -5.73
N ALA A 10 -1.32 8.40 -4.97
CA ALA A 10 -2.46 7.56 -5.32
C ALA A 10 -3.14 8.07 -6.60
N ASN A 11 -3.41 7.17 -7.53
CA ASN A 11 -4.00 7.50 -8.85
C ASN A 11 -5.25 6.66 -9.18
N PHE A 12 -5.67 5.78 -8.28
CA PHE A 12 -6.84 4.93 -8.43
C PHE A 12 -7.43 4.58 -7.06
N THR A 13 -8.75 4.36 -7.00
CA THR A 13 -9.43 3.89 -5.79
C THR A 13 -10.25 2.66 -6.13
N PHE A 14 -10.02 1.56 -5.42
CA PHE A 14 -10.96 0.44 -5.38
C PHE A 14 -12.07 0.80 -4.40
N MET A 15 -13.30 0.94 -4.89
CA MET A 15 -14.44 1.33 -4.07
C MET A 15 -14.91 0.14 -3.22
N GLY A 16 -15.13 0.40 -1.94
CA GLY A 16 -15.75 -0.54 -1.01
C GLY A 16 -17.28 -0.49 -1.04
N ASP A 17 -17.91 -1.32 -0.21
CA ASP A 17 -19.37 -1.32 0.03
C ASP A 17 -19.76 -0.58 1.32
N GLY A 18 -18.79 -0.19 2.15
CA GLY A 18 -18.95 0.69 3.31
C GLY A 18 -19.33 0.00 4.61
N GLU A 19 -19.72 -1.28 4.61
CA GLU A 19 -20.06 -2.02 5.85
C GLU A 19 -18.89 -2.84 6.38
N VAL A 20 -18.13 -3.48 5.49
CA VAL A 20 -16.99 -4.34 5.86
C VAL A 20 -15.78 -4.06 4.97
N VAL A 21 -16.03 -3.67 3.71
CA VAL A 21 -14.99 -3.31 2.76
C VAL A 21 -15.02 -1.81 2.57
N VAL A 22 -13.95 -1.14 2.98
CA VAL A 22 -13.76 0.31 2.79
C VAL A 22 -13.03 0.62 1.49
N ASP A 23 -13.07 1.87 1.07
CA ASP A 23 -12.31 2.34 -0.10
C ASP A 23 -10.80 2.14 0.09
N LEU A 24 -10.13 1.69 -0.97
CA LEU A 24 -8.68 1.48 -0.98
C LEU A 24 -8.04 2.37 -2.04
N HIS A 25 -7.39 3.43 -1.59
CA HIS A 25 -6.58 4.31 -2.43
C HIS A 25 -5.24 3.65 -2.77
N VAL A 26 -4.93 3.60 -4.06
CA VAL A 26 -3.71 2.97 -4.56
C VAL A 26 -2.99 3.81 -5.59
N PHE A 27 -1.68 3.66 -5.65
CA PHE A 27 -0.94 3.85 -6.90
C PHE A 27 -1.07 2.57 -7.72
N ARG A 28 -1.80 2.65 -8.82
CA ARG A 28 -1.87 1.63 -9.85
C ARG A 28 -0.83 1.96 -10.91
N GLN A 29 0.18 1.11 -11.03
CA GLN A 29 1.29 1.34 -11.96
C GLN A 29 0.79 1.35 -13.41
N PRO A 30 1.05 2.42 -14.18
CA PRO A 30 0.66 2.46 -15.59
C PRO A 30 1.32 1.33 -16.39
N ARG A 31 0.49 0.44 -16.95
CA ARG A 31 0.91 -0.73 -17.76
C ARG A 31 1.87 -1.69 -17.02
N GLY A 32 1.94 -1.61 -15.69
CA GLY A 32 2.79 -2.45 -14.86
C GLY A 32 1.98 -3.35 -13.93
N PRO A 33 2.64 -4.31 -13.26
CA PRO A 33 1.95 -5.29 -12.41
C PRO A 33 1.58 -4.76 -11.02
N ALA A 34 2.11 -3.61 -10.59
CA ALA A 34 2.03 -3.18 -9.21
C ALA A 34 0.78 -2.35 -8.87
N ASN A 35 0.16 -2.66 -7.73
CA ASN A 35 -0.73 -1.76 -7.00
C ASN A 35 -0.13 -1.54 -5.60
N VAL A 36 -0.02 -0.28 -5.19
CA VAL A 36 0.55 0.09 -3.89
C VAL A 36 -0.50 0.83 -3.07
N SER A 37 -0.80 0.31 -1.87
CA SER A 37 -1.67 0.96 -0.89
C SER A 37 -0.85 1.42 0.32
N CYS A 38 -1.35 2.41 1.05
CA CYS A 38 -0.76 2.87 2.30
C CYS A 38 -1.74 2.65 3.44
N TRP A 39 -1.24 2.20 4.58
CA TRP A 39 -2.04 1.90 5.75
C TRP A 39 -1.49 2.64 6.96
N ARG A 40 -2.39 3.29 7.71
CA ARG A 40 -2.07 3.85 9.01
C ARG A 40 -2.42 2.81 10.06
N LEU A 41 -1.40 2.34 10.78
CA LEU A 41 -1.54 1.42 11.90
C LEU A 41 -1.91 2.19 13.16
N SER A 42 -2.74 1.61 14.03
CA SER A 42 -3.01 2.19 15.34
C SER A 42 -1.79 2.05 16.27
N PRO A 43 -1.70 2.85 17.34
CA PRO A 43 -0.61 2.73 18.32
C PRO A 43 -0.46 1.31 18.87
N GLU A 44 -1.58 0.63 19.15
CA GLU A 44 -1.59 -0.72 19.70
C GLU A 44 -1.05 -1.76 18.70
N GLU A 45 -1.38 -1.61 17.41
CA GLU A 45 -0.85 -2.47 16.34
C GLU A 45 0.64 -2.24 16.13
N LEU A 46 1.10 -0.98 16.20
CA LEU A 46 2.52 -0.64 16.14
C LEU A 46 3.27 -1.24 17.34
N GLU A 47 2.72 -1.19 18.54
CA GLU A 47 3.30 -1.83 19.72
C GLU A 47 3.45 -3.34 19.55
N GLU A 48 2.45 -4.01 18.99
CA GLU A 48 2.51 -5.45 18.69
C GLU A 48 3.55 -5.78 17.61
N ILE A 49 3.59 -5.02 16.52
CA ILE A 49 4.58 -5.19 15.46
C ILE A 49 5.99 -4.95 16.00
N ASN A 50 6.20 -3.92 16.82
CA ASN A 50 7.50 -3.66 17.44
C ASN A 50 7.92 -4.78 18.40
N ARG A 51 6.96 -5.39 19.12
CA ARG A 51 7.21 -6.50 20.03
C ARG A 51 7.55 -7.81 19.30
N THR A 52 6.90 -8.07 18.16
CA THR A 52 6.96 -9.38 17.49
C THR A 52 7.82 -9.40 16.23
N GLY A 53 8.01 -8.25 15.59
CA GLY A 53 8.58 -8.13 14.25
C GLY A 53 7.69 -8.69 13.13
N CYS A 54 6.44 -9.06 13.44
CA CYS A 54 5.55 -9.75 12.51
C CYS A 54 4.44 -8.83 12.00
N ILE A 55 4.13 -8.95 10.71
CA ILE A 55 2.93 -8.36 10.09
C ILE A 55 2.12 -9.50 9.50
N PHE A 56 0.81 -9.50 9.76
CA PHE A 56 -0.12 -10.46 9.17
C PHE A 56 -0.93 -9.77 8.08
N GLN A 57 -0.74 -10.18 6.83
CA GLN A 57 -1.47 -9.64 5.68
C GLN A 57 -2.50 -10.66 5.21
N THR A 58 -3.75 -10.21 5.00
CA THR A 58 -4.79 -11.00 4.34
C THR A 58 -5.08 -10.45 2.94
N VAL A 59 -5.27 -11.34 1.97
CA VAL A 59 -5.78 -11.04 0.63
C VAL A 59 -6.97 -11.97 0.39
N MET A 60 -8.16 -11.40 0.27
CA MET A 60 -9.43 -12.14 0.20
C MET A 60 -9.70 -12.71 -1.21
N SER A 61 -8.75 -13.46 -1.76
CA SER A 61 -8.85 -14.04 -3.10
C SER A 61 -9.24 -15.53 -3.11
N GLY A 62 -9.24 -16.20 -1.96
CA GLY A 62 -9.70 -17.57 -1.75
C GLY A 62 -8.84 -18.69 -2.36
N SER A 63 -8.26 -18.48 -3.54
CA SER A 63 -7.50 -19.50 -4.27
C SER A 63 -6.28 -18.99 -5.06
N ILE A 64 -6.17 -17.67 -5.27
CA ILE A 64 -5.08 -17.06 -6.07
C ILE A 64 -4.42 -15.97 -5.26
N LEU A 65 -3.18 -16.17 -4.83
CA LEU A 65 -2.41 -15.12 -4.15
C LEU A 65 -1.35 -14.55 -5.09
N TYR A 66 -1.43 -13.26 -5.38
CA TYR A 66 -0.36 -12.55 -6.08
C TYR A 66 0.78 -12.23 -5.10
N PRO A 67 2.05 -12.23 -5.54
CA PRO A 67 3.16 -11.81 -4.69
C PRO A 67 2.92 -10.41 -4.11
N CYS A 68 3.06 -10.29 -2.80
CA CYS A 68 2.87 -9.04 -2.07
C CYS A 68 4.18 -8.65 -1.39
N PHE A 69 4.49 -7.36 -1.41
CA PHE A 69 5.61 -6.78 -0.67
C PHE A 69 5.05 -5.79 0.36
N VAL A 70 5.52 -5.91 1.60
CA VAL A 70 5.19 -5.00 2.70
C VAL A 70 6.47 -4.34 3.17
N GLY A 71 6.50 -3.01 3.19
CA GLY A 71 7.66 -2.27 3.63
C GLY A 71 7.37 -0.79 3.79
N SER A 72 8.39 -0.03 4.18
CA SER A 72 8.33 1.43 4.19
C SER A 72 8.02 1.98 2.80
N GLU A 73 7.59 3.24 2.72
CA GLU A 73 7.41 3.94 1.45
C GLU A 73 8.69 3.87 0.59
N SER A 74 9.86 4.13 1.19
CA SER A 74 11.14 4.11 0.49
C SER A 74 11.49 2.72 -0.06
N ALA A 75 11.29 1.66 0.73
CA ALA A 75 11.56 0.28 0.31
C ALA A 75 10.59 -0.15 -0.80
N THR A 76 9.30 0.16 -0.64
CA THR A 76 8.28 -0.16 -1.65
C THR A 76 8.55 0.58 -2.96
N ARG A 77 8.91 1.86 -2.89
CA ARG A 77 9.26 2.65 -4.07
C ARG A 77 10.51 2.10 -4.77
N ALA A 78 11.54 1.71 -4.02
CA ALA A 78 12.75 1.11 -4.56
C ALA A 78 12.50 -0.25 -5.22
N LEU A 79 11.51 -1.02 -4.75
CA LEU A 79 11.12 -2.26 -5.42
C LEU A 79 10.29 -1.98 -6.69
N VAL A 80 9.36 -1.04 -6.63
CA VAL A 80 8.46 -0.76 -7.76
C VAL A 80 9.19 -0.08 -8.92
N VAL A 81 10.22 0.73 -8.66
CA VAL A 81 10.99 1.41 -9.73
C VAL A 81 11.64 0.42 -10.70
N ASP A 82 12.04 -0.77 -10.22
CA ASP A 82 12.62 -1.84 -11.05
C ASP A 82 11.58 -2.48 -11.99
N THR A 83 10.28 -2.28 -11.72
CA THR A 83 9.17 -2.85 -12.48
C THR A 83 8.44 -1.81 -13.35
N GLY A 84 8.85 -0.55 -13.28
CA GLY A 84 8.25 0.54 -14.04
C GLY A 84 8.21 1.87 -13.26
N PRO A 85 7.41 2.85 -13.72
CA PRO A 85 7.33 4.14 -13.05
C PRO A 85 6.72 4.00 -11.64
N VAL A 86 7.11 4.93 -10.77
CA VAL A 86 6.61 5.10 -9.40
C VAL A 86 5.95 6.46 -9.24
N TRP A 87 5.21 6.64 -8.15
CA TRP A 87 4.60 7.93 -7.85
C TRP A 87 5.64 9.02 -7.56
N ILE A 88 5.26 10.26 -7.90
CA ILE A 88 6.01 11.50 -7.65
C ILE A 88 5.74 11.93 -6.21
N ARG A 89 6.76 12.45 -5.52
CA ARG A 89 6.56 13.10 -4.22
C ARG A 89 6.22 14.56 -4.47
N GLU A 90 5.23 15.10 -3.78
CA GLU A 90 5.02 16.55 -3.78
C GLU A 90 6.34 17.25 -3.39
N GLY A 91 6.83 18.12 -4.28
CA GLY A 91 8.11 18.82 -4.13
C GLY A 91 9.31 18.24 -4.90
N SER A 92 9.18 17.13 -5.65
CA SER A 92 10.28 16.61 -6.48
C SER A 92 10.36 17.16 -7.91
N ASP A 93 9.44 18.05 -8.31
CA ASP A 93 9.54 18.83 -9.55
C ASP A 93 10.18 20.19 -9.24
N ASN A 94 11.51 20.20 -9.06
CA ASN A 94 12.38 21.38 -9.24
C ASN A 94 13.87 21.00 -9.06
N ALA A 95 14.35 20.03 -9.84
CA ALA A 95 15.78 19.80 -10.04
C ALA A 95 16.05 19.41 -11.50
#